data_AF-A8XUY4-F1
#
_entry.id   AF-A8XUY4-F1
#
_cell.length_a   1.000
_cell.length_b   1.000
_cell.length_c   1.000
_cell.angle_alpha   90.00
_cell.angle_beta   90.00
_cell.angle_gamma   90.00
#
_symmetry.space_group_name_H-M   'P 1'
#
loop_
_entity.id
_entity.type
_entity.pdbx_description
1 polymer ?
#
loop_
_entity_poly.entity_id
_entity_poly.type
_entity_poly.pdbx_seq_one_letter_code
_entity_poly.pdbx_strand_id
1 'polypeptide(L)'
;MQFSLKVFLGFCFGILSGTSLILNIFALFTVFRLAFILRKNHVYVIAFFNILSDVMQMTMSVFFLTPSIITNSFLISTRKKSPWTLAFGSAFMFLWYFETITQMIMAFDRYVIICLRKHNLFTFTSTLVMFSLLIPISFVIMYHSQYMNPCCAFLFDQEYLSYSYYPIEGVPNYSDRFDLPLNASSSIISAICYILIFWTVHNSSATFSTVEGDQQKVRRRRDIRFAIQSSLLLVFYIFVWVLFRVLPILLADRHVEWFILVPIFYTINCTSNAIIYIFFNSEVQSHLTPYKLISVLRYLGITQTPTPVQNRTIASMTTLSSVAPITHVAIRFIPARKHQPFRSIGLLQNMNQSVV
;
A
#
# COMPACT_ATOMS: atom_id res chain seq x y z
N MET A 1 -10.25 24.86 33.92
CA MET A 1 -9.63 24.70 32.58
C MET A 1 -10.75 24.79 31.55
N GLN A 2 -10.84 25.86 30.78
CA GLN A 2 -11.89 26.02 29.77
C GLN A 2 -11.50 25.18 28.54
N PHE A 3 -12.34 24.22 28.17
CA PHE A 3 -12.01 23.26 27.12
C PHE A 3 -12.21 23.91 25.75
N SER A 4 -11.14 24.48 25.19
CA SER A 4 -11.18 25.11 23.86
C SER A 4 -11.46 24.07 22.78
N LEU A 5 -12.21 24.47 21.74
CA LEU A 5 -12.49 23.65 20.55
C LEU A 5 -11.19 23.09 19.95
N LYS A 6 -10.11 23.87 19.95
CA LYS A 6 -8.78 23.44 19.50
C LYS A 6 -8.21 22.26 20.31
N VAL A 7 -8.41 22.24 21.63
CA VAL A 7 -7.95 21.15 22.51
C VAL A 7 -8.78 19.89 22.28
N PHE A 8 -10.09 20.04 22.08
CA PHE A 8 -10.97 18.92 21.70
C PHE A 8 -10.56 18.31 20.36
N LEU A 9 -10.39 19.14 19.33
CA LEU A 9 -9.94 18.72 18.00
C LEU A 9 -8.55 18.04 18.05
N GLY A 10 -7.61 18.60 18.80
CA GLY A 10 -6.29 17.99 19.05
C GLY A 10 -6.39 16.61 19.72
N PHE A 11 -7.27 16.43 20.70
CA PHE A 11 -7.48 15.14 21.37
C PHE A 11 -8.11 14.10 20.43
N CYS A 12 -9.14 14.48 19.65
CA CYS A 12 -9.74 13.62 18.63
C CYS A 12 -8.73 13.20 17.56
N PHE A 13 -7.91 14.14 17.07
CA PHE A 13 -6.82 13.85 16.13
C PHE A 13 -5.74 12.96 16.75
N GLY A 14 -5.42 13.13 18.03
CA GLY A 14 -4.51 12.28 18.78
C GLY A 14 -4.98 10.83 18.88
N ILE A 15 -6.27 10.60 19.14
CA ILE A 15 -6.85 9.25 19.13
C ILE A 15 -6.76 8.64 17.73
N LEU A 16 -7.17 9.39 16.69
CA LEU A 16 -7.17 8.92 15.30
C LEU A 16 -5.75 8.53 14.83
N SER A 17 -4.78 9.42 15.02
CA SER A 17 -3.38 9.18 14.64
C SER A 17 -2.70 8.11 15.51
N GLY A 18 -3.05 8.02 16.80
CA GLY A 18 -2.57 6.96 17.69
C GLY A 18 -3.07 5.57 17.27
N THR A 19 -4.37 5.44 16.94
CA THR A 19 -4.92 4.21 16.37
C THR A 19 -4.29 3.86 15.02
N SER A 20 -4.07 4.85 14.15
CA SER A 20 -3.38 4.68 12.86
C SER A 20 -1.96 4.15 13.02
N LEU A 21 -1.18 4.72 13.97
CA LEU A 21 0.18 4.31 14.26
C LEU A 21 0.24 2.85 14.73
N ILE A 22 -0.65 2.45 15.65
CA ILE A 22 -0.74 1.07 16.14
C ILE A 22 -1.05 0.09 15.00
N LEU A 23 -2.04 0.41 14.15
CA LEU A 23 -2.39 -0.42 12.99
C LEU A 23 -1.23 -0.53 11.99
N ASN A 24 -0.54 0.57 11.69
CA ASN A 24 0.61 0.58 10.80
C ASN A 24 1.80 -0.20 11.36
N ILE A 25 2.06 -0.17 12.67
CA ILE A 25 3.10 -1.01 13.32
C ILE A 25 2.78 -2.50 13.18
N PHE A 26 1.53 -2.92 13.41
CA PHE A 26 1.11 -4.32 13.21
C PHE A 26 1.20 -4.77 11.75
N ALA A 27 0.82 -3.90 10.81
CA ALA A 27 1.00 -4.15 9.38
C ALA A 27 2.48 -4.28 9.01
N LEU A 28 3.34 -3.37 9.50
CA LEU A 28 4.78 -3.33 9.22
C LEU A 28 5.47 -4.63 9.62
N PHE A 29 5.21 -5.14 10.83
CA PHE A 29 5.81 -6.40 11.30
C PHE A 29 5.44 -7.59 10.39
N THR A 30 4.18 -7.65 9.99
CA THR A 30 3.68 -8.78 9.18
C THR A 30 4.17 -8.70 7.74
N VAL A 31 4.19 -7.49 7.16
CA VAL A 31 4.71 -7.24 5.81
C VAL A 31 6.22 -7.43 5.76
N PHE A 32 6.97 -7.02 6.80
CA PHE A 32 8.41 -7.30 6.92
C PHE A 32 8.70 -8.82 6.86
N ARG A 33 7.95 -9.64 7.61
CA ARG A 33 8.07 -11.10 7.58
C ARG A 33 7.79 -11.67 6.18
N LEU A 34 6.78 -11.16 5.48
CA LEU A 34 6.43 -11.61 4.12
C LEU A 34 7.45 -11.17 3.07
N ALA A 35 7.98 -9.95 3.20
CA ALA A 35 8.94 -9.34 2.27
C ALA A 35 10.35 -9.94 2.41
N PHE A 36 10.93 -9.98 3.62
CA PHE A 36 12.36 -10.24 3.80
C PHE A 36 12.68 -11.64 4.32
N ILE A 37 11.82 -12.21 5.17
CA ILE A 37 12.02 -13.55 5.75
C ILE A 37 11.48 -14.62 4.80
N LEU A 38 10.21 -14.51 4.38
CA LEU A 38 9.57 -15.48 3.48
C LEU A 38 9.80 -15.18 2.00
N ARG A 39 10.19 -13.94 1.65
CA ARG A 39 10.51 -13.47 0.28
C ARG A 39 9.51 -13.87 -0.79
N LYS A 40 8.22 -13.93 -0.45
CA LYS A 40 7.19 -14.53 -1.31
C LYS A 40 6.94 -13.75 -2.61
N ASN A 41 6.96 -12.43 -2.55
CA ASN A 41 6.60 -11.57 -3.68
C ASN A 41 7.20 -10.17 -3.50
N HIS A 42 7.67 -9.53 -4.58
CA HIS A 42 8.23 -8.18 -4.56
C HIS A 42 7.21 -7.12 -4.14
N VAL A 43 5.90 -7.37 -4.36
CA VAL A 43 4.81 -6.49 -3.91
C VAL A 43 4.88 -6.20 -2.41
N TYR A 44 5.35 -7.17 -1.60
CA TYR A 44 5.53 -6.96 -0.15
C TYR A 44 6.71 -6.04 0.18
N VAL A 45 7.71 -5.92 -0.70
CA VAL A 45 8.82 -4.94 -0.53
C VAL A 45 8.29 -3.52 -0.76
N ILE A 46 7.49 -3.31 -1.81
CA ILE A 46 6.83 -2.02 -2.08
C ILE A 46 5.92 -1.65 -0.89
N ALA A 47 5.12 -2.60 -0.42
CA ALA A 47 4.25 -2.44 0.75
C ALA A 47 5.03 -2.08 2.03
N PHE A 48 6.17 -2.73 2.26
CA PHE A 48 7.01 -2.48 3.43
C PHE A 48 7.49 -1.03 3.47
N PHE A 49 8.04 -0.52 2.37
CA PHE A 49 8.53 0.85 2.31
C PHE A 49 7.41 1.88 2.48
N ASN A 50 6.23 1.62 1.89
CA ASN A 50 5.06 2.49 2.05
C ASN A 50 4.61 2.55 3.53
N ILE A 51 4.39 1.38 4.15
CA ILE A 51 3.96 1.31 5.57
C ILE A 51 5.03 1.86 6.51
N LEU A 52 6.33 1.70 6.19
CA LEU A 52 7.41 2.29 6.97
C LEU A 52 7.33 3.82 6.95
N SER A 53 7.01 4.42 5.80
CA SER A 53 6.73 5.85 5.68
C SER A 53 5.51 6.25 6.52
N ASP A 54 4.40 5.50 6.40
CA ASP A 54 3.18 5.71 7.19
C ASP A 54 3.46 5.69 8.71
N VAL A 55 4.26 4.73 9.20
CA VAL A 55 4.67 4.64 10.61
C VAL A 55 5.47 5.88 11.03
N MET A 56 6.45 6.32 10.24
CA MET A 56 7.27 7.49 10.56
C MET A 56 6.44 8.79 10.59
N GLN A 57 5.52 8.98 9.63
CA GLN A 57 4.67 10.16 9.57
C GLN A 57 3.59 10.18 10.65
N MET A 58 3.00 9.03 10.99
CA MET A 58 2.08 8.92 12.12
C MET A 58 2.80 9.08 13.47
N THR A 59 4.07 8.66 13.59
CA THR A 59 4.91 8.94 14.77
C THR A 59 5.06 10.45 14.99
N MET A 60 5.37 11.22 13.95
CA MET A 60 5.43 12.69 14.05
C MET A 60 4.05 13.31 14.37
N SER A 61 2.97 12.78 13.79
CA SER A 61 1.61 13.24 14.07
C SER A 61 1.20 13.04 15.54
N VAL A 62 1.50 11.87 16.11
CA VAL A 62 1.15 11.48 17.49
C VAL A 62 2.02 12.16 18.53
N PHE A 63 3.35 12.21 18.33
CA PHE A 63 4.29 12.68 19.34
C PHE A 63 4.73 14.13 19.18
N PHE A 64 4.49 14.77 18.03
CA PHE A 64 4.87 16.16 17.78
C PHE A 64 3.68 17.07 17.46
N LEU A 65 2.87 16.76 16.45
CA LEU A 65 1.75 17.63 16.06
C LEU A 65 0.64 17.65 17.13
N THR A 66 0.12 16.47 17.49
CA THR A 66 -0.97 16.31 18.46
C THR A 66 -0.67 17.01 19.79
N PRO A 67 0.48 16.79 20.46
CA PRO A 67 0.71 17.42 21.74
C PRO A 67 0.96 18.92 21.57
N SER A 68 1.58 19.39 20.47
CA SER A 68 1.73 20.83 20.19
C SER A 68 0.37 21.55 20.05
N ILE A 69 -0.63 20.90 19.45
CA ILE A 69 -2.00 21.43 19.36
C ILE A 69 -2.65 21.50 20.74
N ILE A 70 -2.51 20.44 21.56
CA ILE A 70 -3.10 20.34 22.90
C ILE A 70 -2.47 21.32 23.89
N THR A 71 -1.14 21.50 23.85
CA THR A 71 -0.42 22.48 24.68
C THR A 71 -0.46 23.90 24.14
N ASN A 72 -1.00 24.09 22.92
CA ASN A 72 -1.01 25.36 22.19
C ASN A 72 0.40 25.98 22.08
N SER A 73 1.43 25.14 21.90
CA SER A 73 2.83 25.54 21.94
C SER A 73 3.71 24.61 21.11
N PHE A 74 4.83 25.11 20.59
CA PHE A 74 5.82 24.27 19.91
C PHE A 74 6.67 23.56 20.97
N LEU A 75 6.50 22.24 21.12
CA LEU A 75 6.98 21.46 22.27
C LEU A 75 8.49 21.61 22.61
N ILE A 76 9.33 21.89 21.62
CA ILE A 76 10.80 21.87 21.74
C ILE A 76 11.40 23.28 21.61
N SER A 77 10.63 24.30 21.23
CA SER A 77 11.16 25.67 21.06
C SER A 77 10.10 26.74 21.25
N THR A 78 10.48 27.88 21.82
CA THR A 78 9.60 29.07 21.90
C THR A 78 9.44 29.80 20.56
N ARG A 79 10.18 29.41 19.50
CA ARG A 79 10.14 30.06 18.19
C ARG A 79 9.56 29.13 17.12
N LYS A 80 8.58 29.64 16.36
CA LYS A 80 7.92 28.96 15.23
C LYS A 80 8.93 28.38 14.22
N LYS A 81 9.89 29.19 13.78
CA LYS A 81 11.05 28.74 12.98
C LYS A 81 12.24 28.42 13.91
N SER A 82 12.32 27.17 14.34
CA SER A 82 13.43 26.61 15.13
C SER A 82 14.13 25.49 14.33
N PRO A 83 15.39 25.12 14.66
CA PRO A 83 16.06 24.00 14.01
C PRO A 83 15.27 22.69 14.12
N TRP A 84 14.59 22.46 15.25
CA TRP A 84 13.77 21.27 15.48
C TRP A 84 12.47 21.28 14.69
N THR A 85 11.71 22.39 14.68
CA THR A 85 10.49 22.49 13.87
C THR A 85 10.79 22.36 12.37
N LEU A 86 11.93 22.90 11.92
CA LEU A 86 12.43 22.74 10.55
C LEU A 86 12.88 21.29 10.26
N ALA A 87 13.53 20.60 11.21
CA ALA A 87 13.93 19.21 11.05
C ALA A 87 12.72 18.26 10.93
N PHE A 88 11.68 18.43 11.76
CA PHE A 88 10.43 17.67 11.63
C PHE A 88 9.72 17.99 10.31
N GLY A 89 9.59 19.28 9.94
CA GLY A 89 9.03 19.66 8.64
C GLY A 89 9.81 19.11 7.44
N SER A 90 11.14 19.01 7.55
CA SER A 90 11.99 18.38 6.54
C SER A 90 11.78 16.87 6.47
N ALA A 91 11.70 16.19 7.61
CA ALA A 91 11.40 14.76 7.68
C ALA A 91 10.02 14.43 7.08
N PHE A 92 9.01 15.26 7.35
CA PHE A 92 7.69 15.13 6.71
C PHE A 92 7.78 15.31 5.19
N MET A 93 8.40 16.38 4.69
CA MET A 93 8.53 16.60 3.24
C MET A 93 9.29 15.48 2.53
N PHE A 94 10.36 14.95 3.14
CA PHE A 94 11.08 13.78 2.63
C PHE A 94 10.16 12.56 2.49
N LEU A 95 9.39 12.24 3.55
CA LEU A 95 8.49 11.09 3.57
C LEU A 95 7.28 11.29 2.63
N TRP A 96 6.77 12.51 2.50
CA TRP A 96 5.73 12.89 1.55
C TRP A 96 6.14 12.66 0.10
N TYR A 97 7.35 13.11 -0.29
CA TYR A 97 7.86 12.87 -1.64
C TYR A 97 8.15 11.39 -1.89
N PHE A 98 8.70 10.70 -0.91
CA PHE A 98 8.94 9.26 -0.96
C PHE A 98 7.64 8.48 -1.13
N GLU A 99 6.59 8.80 -0.38
CA GLU A 99 5.26 8.20 -0.50
C GLU A 99 4.64 8.53 -1.87
N THR A 100 4.67 9.81 -2.29
CA THR A 100 4.11 10.27 -3.57
C THR A 100 4.66 9.50 -4.78
N ILE A 101 5.97 9.22 -4.80
CA ILE A 101 6.60 8.42 -5.86
C ILE A 101 6.35 6.91 -5.63
N THR A 102 6.30 6.45 -4.39
CA THR A 102 5.93 5.06 -4.05
C THR A 102 4.51 4.70 -4.51
N GLN A 103 3.55 5.64 -4.44
CA GLN A 103 2.21 5.46 -4.98
C GLN A 103 2.21 5.28 -6.50
N MET A 104 3.00 6.06 -7.24
CA MET A 104 3.19 5.88 -8.70
C MET A 104 3.74 4.48 -9.01
N ILE A 105 4.75 4.04 -8.26
CA ILE A 105 5.36 2.72 -8.39
C ILE A 105 4.33 1.61 -8.12
N MET A 106 3.52 1.74 -7.06
CA MET A 106 2.44 0.79 -6.74
C MET A 106 1.38 0.70 -7.84
N ALA A 107 1.00 1.84 -8.44
CA ALA A 107 0.05 1.88 -9.54
C ALA A 107 0.63 1.22 -10.81
N PHE A 108 1.89 1.53 -11.13
CA PHE A 108 2.57 1.01 -12.31
C PHE A 108 2.90 -0.49 -12.22
N ASP A 109 3.36 -0.99 -11.07
CA ASP A 109 3.57 -2.43 -10.83
C ASP A 109 2.29 -3.24 -11.10
N ARG A 110 1.16 -2.80 -10.53
CA ARG A 110 -0.15 -3.43 -10.74
C ARG A 110 -0.59 -3.37 -12.21
N TYR A 111 -0.35 -2.25 -12.90
CA TYR A 111 -0.65 -2.11 -14.32
C TYR A 111 0.19 -3.08 -15.17
N VAL A 112 1.51 -3.17 -14.92
CA VAL A 112 2.43 -4.08 -15.61
C VAL A 112 2.05 -5.55 -15.38
N ILE A 113 1.62 -5.92 -14.17
CA ILE A 113 1.20 -7.27 -13.81
C ILE A 113 -0.16 -7.65 -14.41
N ILE A 114 -1.16 -6.76 -14.32
CA ILE A 114 -2.55 -7.07 -14.70
C ILE A 114 -2.79 -6.84 -16.20
N CYS A 115 -2.39 -5.69 -16.72
CA CYS A 115 -2.66 -5.27 -18.10
C CYS A 115 -1.61 -5.82 -19.08
N LEU A 116 -0.32 -5.67 -18.76
CA LEU A 116 0.76 -6.11 -19.65
C LEU A 116 1.19 -7.57 -19.44
N ARG A 117 0.79 -8.20 -18.33
CA ARG A 117 1.17 -9.58 -17.94
C ARG A 117 2.69 -9.83 -17.90
N LYS A 118 3.49 -8.78 -17.67
CA LYS A 118 4.96 -8.85 -17.68
C LYS A 118 5.52 -9.00 -16.26
N HIS A 119 5.67 -10.24 -15.79
CA HIS A 119 6.15 -10.53 -14.43
C HIS A 119 7.66 -10.32 -14.19
N ASN A 120 8.45 -10.06 -15.23
CA ASN A 120 9.92 -10.01 -15.13
C ASN A 120 10.48 -8.60 -14.87
N LEU A 121 9.66 -7.55 -14.99
CA LEU A 121 10.12 -6.15 -14.84
C LEU A 121 10.31 -5.80 -13.36
N PHE A 122 9.34 -6.18 -12.52
CA PHE A 122 9.46 -6.08 -11.07
C PHE A 122 9.87 -7.44 -10.51
N THR A 123 11.06 -7.48 -9.92
CA THR A 123 11.59 -8.62 -9.15
C THR A 123 12.01 -8.13 -7.77
N PHE A 124 12.27 -9.04 -6.82
CA PHE A 124 12.71 -8.66 -5.48
C PHE A 124 13.95 -7.75 -5.52
N THR A 125 14.97 -8.13 -6.30
CA THR A 125 16.22 -7.36 -6.45
C THR A 125 16.00 -6.03 -7.17
N SER A 126 15.26 -6.02 -8.29
CA SER A 126 14.98 -4.80 -9.05
C SER A 126 14.20 -3.79 -8.20
N THR A 127 13.19 -4.26 -7.47
CA THR A 127 12.39 -3.44 -6.56
C THR A 127 13.25 -2.85 -5.44
N LEU A 128 14.12 -3.66 -4.83
CA LEU A 128 14.99 -3.20 -3.75
C LEU A 128 15.99 -2.13 -4.25
N VAL A 129 16.61 -2.33 -5.42
CA VAL A 129 17.50 -1.33 -6.05
C VAL A 129 16.74 -0.03 -6.36
N MET A 130 15.54 -0.11 -6.93
CA MET A 130 14.69 1.05 -7.20
C MET A 130 14.38 1.84 -5.92
N PHE A 131 14.05 1.17 -4.81
CA PHE A 131 13.83 1.84 -3.53
C PHE A 131 15.12 2.42 -2.92
N SER A 132 16.26 1.74 -3.07
CA SER A 132 17.57 2.29 -2.68
C SER A 132 17.96 3.55 -3.47
N LEU A 133 17.52 3.69 -4.72
CA LEU A 133 17.67 4.91 -5.52
C LEU A 133 16.61 5.97 -5.19
N LEU A 134 15.39 5.56 -4.81
CA LEU A 134 14.30 6.48 -4.48
C LEU A 134 14.61 7.31 -3.23
N ILE A 135 15.18 6.70 -2.20
CA ILE A 135 15.55 7.38 -0.94
C ILE A 135 16.42 8.63 -1.18
N PRO A 136 17.59 8.58 -1.85
CA PRO A 136 18.39 9.77 -2.11
C PRO A 136 17.70 10.77 -3.05
N ILE A 137 16.88 10.31 -4.02
CA ILE A 137 16.09 11.22 -4.87
C ILE A 137 15.10 12.03 -4.02
N SER A 138 14.31 11.39 -3.16
CA SER A 138 13.38 12.06 -2.26
C SER A 138 14.09 13.01 -1.29
N PHE A 139 15.29 12.65 -0.84
CA PHE A 139 16.12 13.52 0.01
C PHE A 139 16.61 14.77 -0.74
N VAL A 140 17.05 14.64 -2.00
CA VAL A 140 17.46 15.77 -2.85
C VAL A 140 16.30 16.72 -3.11
N ILE A 141 15.10 16.21 -3.43
CA ILE A 141 13.91 17.06 -3.65
C ILE A 141 13.54 17.80 -2.35
N MET A 142 13.55 17.12 -1.20
CA MET A 142 13.35 17.74 0.12
C MET A 142 14.39 18.82 0.42
N TYR A 143 15.66 18.55 0.16
CA TYR A 143 16.73 19.52 0.40
C TYR A 143 16.56 20.77 -0.48
N HIS A 144 16.18 20.60 -1.75
CA HIS A 144 15.88 21.73 -2.63
C HIS A 144 14.65 22.53 -2.17
N SER A 145 13.56 21.84 -1.80
CA SER A 145 12.33 22.46 -1.27
C SER A 145 12.59 23.29 -0.01
N GLN A 146 13.27 22.73 0.99
CA GLN A 146 13.38 23.29 2.33
C GLN A 146 14.58 24.23 2.57
N TYR A 147 15.71 24.02 1.87
CA TYR A 147 16.98 24.69 2.20
C TYR A 147 17.61 25.52 1.07
N MET A 148 17.48 25.11 -0.20
CA MET A 148 18.04 25.87 -1.33
C MET A 148 17.12 26.99 -1.83
N ASN A 149 15.80 26.79 -1.76
CA ASN A 149 14.83 27.79 -2.21
C ASN A 149 14.76 28.97 -1.21
N PRO A 150 14.67 30.23 -1.68
CA PRO A 150 14.67 31.40 -0.79
C PRO A 150 13.40 31.52 0.05
N CYS A 151 12.29 30.91 -0.38
CA CYS A 151 11.07 30.68 0.38
C CYS A 151 10.34 29.46 -0.22
N CYS A 152 9.53 28.70 0.53
CA CYS A 152 9.14 28.88 1.93
C CYS A 152 9.31 27.58 2.72
N ALA A 153 9.71 27.68 3.99
CA ALA A 153 9.98 26.50 4.81
C ALA A 153 8.67 25.84 5.27
N PHE A 154 8.49 24.55 4.96
CA PHE A 154 7.35 23.77 5.44
C PHE A 154 7.57 23.33 6.90
N LEU A 155 6.57 23.58 7.75
CA LEU A 155 6.61 23.34 9.19
C LEU A 155 5.30 22.67 9.67
N PHE A 156 5.39 21.91 10.76
CA PHE A 156 4.22 21.60 11.58
C PHE A 156 3.79 22.87 12.30
N ASP A 157 2.51 23.22 12.22
CA ASP A 157 2.00 24.49 12.70
C ASP A 157 0.76 24.30 13.58
N GLN A 158 1.01 24.32 14.89
CA GLN A 158 -0.02 24.19 15.90
C GLN A 158 -1.05 25.32 15.84
N GLU A 159 -0.67 26.51 15.33
CA GLU A 159 -1.59 27.65 15.19
C GLU A 159 -2.74 27.30 14.23
N TYR A 160 -2.42 26.65 13.11
CA TYR A 160 -3.39 26.15 12.12
C TYR A 160 -3.82 24.69 12.35
N LEU A 161 -3.53 24.09 13.50
CA LEU A 161 -3.85 22.69 13.83
C LEU A 161 -3.36 21.68 12.77
N SER A 162 -2.33 22.02 12.00
CA SER A 162 -2.03 21.41 10.70
C SER A 162 -0.57 21.63 10.31
N TYR A 163 -0.28 21.66 9.01
CA TYR A 163 1.02 22.04 8.46
C TYR A 163 0.90 23.40 7.76
N SER A 164 2.00 24.14 7.66
CA SER A 164 2.03 25.41 6.90
C SER A 164 3.40 25.60 6.23
N TYR A 165 3.42 26.39 5.16
CA TYR A 165 4.66 27.02 4.72
C TYR A 165 4.81 28.34 5.47
N TYR A 166 5.97 28.59 6.09
CA TYR A 166 6.29 29.86 6.73
C TYR A 166 6.65 30.90 5.66
N PRO A 167 5.78 31.89 5.37
CA PRO A 167 5.99 32.80 4.25
C PRO A 167 7.03 33.86 4.58
N ILE A 168 7.57 34.48 3.54
CA ILE A 168 8.40 35.69 3.62
C ILE A 168 7.72 36.73 2.73
N GLU A 169 7.46 37.92 3.28
CA GLU A 169 6.75 38.98 2.54
C GLU A 169 7.47 39.32 1.23
N GLY A 170 6.69 39.44 0.15
CA GLY A 170 7.20 39.74 -1.19
C GLY A 170 7.90 38.58 -1.92
N VAL A 171 8.10 37.41 -1.29
CA VAL A 171 8.77 36.25 -1.91
C VAL A 171 7.76 35.13 -2.21
N PRO A 172 7.60 34.69 -3.48
CA PRO A 172 6.70 33.57 -3.80
C PRO A 172 7.25 32.25 -3.24
N ASN A 173 6.36 31.28 -2.96
CA ASN A 173 6.79 29.96 -2.53
C ASN A 173 7.39 29.17 -3.70
N TYR A 174 8.71 29.04 -3.75
CA TYR A 174 9.40 28.33 -4.83
C TYR A 174 9.24 26.80 -4.72
N SER A 175 8.87 26.28 -3.53
CA SER A 175 8.55 24.85 -3.35
C SER A 175 7.39 24.40 -4.25
N ASP A 176 6.46 25.31 -4.57
CA ASP A 176 5.31 25.05 -5.44
C ASP A 176 5.70 24.60 -6.84
N ARG A 177 6.91 24.98 -7.32
CA ARG A 177 7.46 24.54 -8.61
C ARG A 177 7.84 23.05 -8.63
N PHE A 178 7.94 22.41 -7.47
CA PHE A 178 8.25 20.99 -7.32
C PHE A 178 7.04 20.23 -6.76
N ASP A 179 6.40 20.76 -5.71
CA ASP A 179 5.26 20.15 -5.03
C ASP A 179 4.06 19.94 -5.95
N LEU A 180 3.64 20.99 -6.67
CA LEU A 180 2.45 20.93 -7.48
C LEU A 180 2.62 20.00 -8.69
N PRO A 181 3.72 20.06 -9.48
CA PRO A 181 3.95 19.10 -10.56
C PRO A 181 4.06 17.65 -10.07
N LEU A 182 4.75 17.39 -8.94
CA LEU A 182 4.95 16.04 -8.45
C LEU A 182 3.64 15.40 -7.94
N ASN A 183 2.87 16.12 -7.13
CA ASN A 183 1.57 15.65 -6.64
C ASN A 183 0.56 15.48 -7.79
N ALA A 184 0.53 16.43 -8.73
CA ALA A 184 -0.35 16.34 -9.91
C ALA A 184 0.04 15.19 -10.84
N SER A 185 1.34 15.03 -11.17
CA SER A 185 1.81 13.93 -12.03
C SER A 185 1.57 12.58 -11.39
N SER A 186 1.81 12.44 -10.08
CA SER A 186 1.53 11.19 -9.35
C SER A 186 0.04 10.85 -9.39
N SER A 187 -0.82 11.85 -9.16
CA SER A 187 -2.27 11.69 -9.23
C SER A 187 -2.75 11.26 -10.62
N ILE A 188 -2.27 11.93 -11.68
CA ILE A 188 -2.65 11.65 -13.07
C ILE A 188 -2.16 10.27 -13.52
N ILE A 189 -0.88 9.94 -13.28
CA ILE A 189 -0.28 8.67 -13.68
C ILE A 189 -0.99 7.51 -12.96
N SER A 190 -1.26 7.66 -11.66
CA SER A 190 -1.97 6.65 -10.87
C SER A 190 -3.42 6.49 -11.33
N ALA A 191 -4.13 7.59 -11.62
CA ALA A 191 -5.49 7.56 -12.15
C ALA A 191 -5.55 6.82 -13.49
N ILE A 192 -4.66 7.13 -14.45
CA ILE A 192 -4.57 6.44 -15.74
C ILE A 192 -4.32 4.95 -15.54
N CYS A 193 -3.36 4.57 -14.68
CA CYS A 193 -3.06 3.16 -14.39
C CYS A 193 -4.29 2.42 -13.84
N TYR A 194 -5.00 3.00 -12.86
CA TYR A 194 -6.19 2.35 -12.29
C TYR A 194 -7.37 2.29 -13.25
N ILE A 195 -7.61 3.33 -14.08
CA ILE A 195 -8.63 3.30 -15.14
C ILE A 195 -8.34 2.16 -16.13
N LEU A 196 -7.08 2.01 -16.58
CA LEU A 196 -6.67 0.93 -17.48
C LEU A 196 -6.80 -0.46 -16.84
N ILE A 197 -6.48 -0.60 -15.55
CA ILE A 197 -6.70 -1.84 -14.77
C ILE A 197 -8.20 -2.16 -14.72
N PHE A 198 -9.05 -1.21 -14.33
CA PHE A 198 -10.51 -1.42 -14.28
C PHE A 198 -11.08 -1.81 -15.64
N TRP A 199 -10.70 -1.10 -16.71
CA TRP A 199 -11.14 -1.43 -18.06
C TRP A 199 -10.68 -2.83 -18.48
N THR A 200 -9.42 -3.20 -18.23
CA THR A 200 -8.89 -4.54 -18.55
C THR A 200 -9.67 -5.63 -17.81
N VAL A 201 -9.92 -5.46 -16.51
CA VAL A 201 -10.59 -6.43 -15.64
C VAL A 201 -12.11 -6.50 -15.90
N HIS A 202 -12.70 -5.43 -16.44
CA HIS A 202 -14.07 -5.43 -16.96
C HIS A 202 -14.15 -6.15 -18.31
N ASN A 203 -13.28 -5.80 -19.26
CA ASN A 203 -13.30 -6.35 -20.61
C ASN A 203 -12.98 -7.87 -20.64
N SER A 204 -12.08 -8.32 -19.77
CA SER A 204 -11.76 -9.75 -19.60
C SER A 204 -12.89 -10.57 -18.94
N SER A 205 -14.07 -9.99 -18.69
CA SER A 205 -15.23 -10.66 -18.11
C SER A 205 -16.04 -11.51 -19.09
N ALA A 206 -15.92 -11.27 -20.39
CA ALA A 206 -16.93 -11.64 -21.37
C ALA A 206 -16.82 -13.10 -21.89
N THR A 207 -15.91 -13.92 -21.37
CA THR A 207 -15.59 -15.21 -22.00
C THR A 207 -15.23 -16.31 -20.98
N PHE A 208 -15.66 -17.54 -21.30
CA PHE A 208 -15.34 -18.83 -20.68
C PHE A 208 -16.14 -19.29 -19.44
N SER A 209 -17.06 -20.22 -19.70
CA SER A 209 -17.78 -21.06 -18.74
C SER A 209 -17.19 -22.47 -18.70
N THR A 210 -16.08 -22.64 -18.00
CA THR A 210 -15.43 -23.93 -17.70
C THR A 210 -14.92 -23.94 -16.26
N VAL A 211 -14.35 -25.04 -15.77
CA VAL A 211 -13.73 -25.12 -14.42
C VAL A 211 -12.59 -24.11 -14.25
N GLU A 212 -11.85 -23.81 -15.33
CA GLU A 212 -10.87 -22.71 -15.35
C GLU A 212 -11.55 -21.35 -15.15
N GLY A 213 -12.76 -21.18 -15.67
CA GLY A 213 -13.61 -20.01 -15.50
C GLY A 213 -13.92 -19.70 -14.03
N ASP A 214 -14.13 -20.69 -13.16
CA ASP A 214 -14.38 -20.44 -11.73
C ASP A 214 -13.12 -20.01 -10.98
N GLN A 215 -11.95 -20.61 -11.26
CA GLN A 215 -10.68 -20.11 -10.72
C GLN A 215 -10.38 -18.68 -11.23
N GLN A 216 -10.65 -18.41 -12.51
CA GLN A 216 -10.50 -17.09 -13.11
C GLN A 216 -11.48 -16.06 -12.50
N LYS A 217 -12.70 -16.47 -12.16
CA LYS A 217 -13.72 -15.65 -11.49
C LYS A 217 -13.33 -15.31 -10.04
N VAL A 218 -12.72 -16.24 -9.31
CA VAL A 218 -12.13 -15.98 -7.98
C VAL A 218 -10.95 -15.00 -8.08
N ARG A 219 -10.01 -15.26 -9.00
CA ARG A 219 -8.88 -14.35 -9.30
C ARG A 219 -9.37 -12.95 -9.64
N ARG A 220 -10.32 -12.83 -10.57
CA ARG A 220 -10.96 -11.56 -10.95
C ARG A 220 -11.61 -10.83 -9.76
N ARG A 221 -12.38 -11.52 -8.90
CA ARG A 221 -12.97 -10.90 -7.71
C ARG A 221 -11.94 -10.39 -6.70
N ARG A 222 -10.75 -11.00 -6.65
CA ARG A 222 -9.63 -10.51 -5.84
C ARG A 222 -8.98 -9.29 -6.49
N ASP A 223 -8.70 -9.37 -7.78
CA ASP A 223 -8.02 -8.31 -8.54
C ASP A 223 -8.89 -7.03 -8.64
N ILE A 224 -10.23 -7.16 -8.75
CA ILE A 224 -11.20 -6.04 -8.61
C ILE A 224 -11.13 -5.41 -7.21
N ARG A 225 -11.13 -6.21 -6.15
CA ARG A 225 -11.09 -5.69 -4.76
C ARG A 225 -9.81 -4.90 -4.52
N PHE A 226 -8.67 -5.40 -5.01
CA PHE A 226 -7.40 -4.68 -4.95
C PHE A 226 -7.40 -3.39 -5.78
N ALA A 227 -8.04 -3.36 -6.96
CA ALA A 227 -8.18 -2.15 -7.77
C ALA A 227 -9.03 -1.08 -7.06
N ILE A 228 -10.18 -1.47 -6.47
CA ILE A 228 -11.06 -0.56 -5.70
C ILE A 228 -10.32 0.04 -4.50
N GLN A 229 -9.60 -0.79 -3.75
CA GLN A 229 -8.79 -0.35 -2.61
C GLN A 229 -7.74 0.69 -3.02
N SER A 230 -7.01 0.46 -4.11
CA SER A 230 -6.03 1.41 -4.61
C SER A 230 -6.64 2.68 -5.20
N SER A 231 -7.84 2.62 -5.80
CA SER A 231 -8.55 3.84 -6.21
C SER A 231 -9.03 4.66 -5.02
N LEU A 232 -9.44 4.03 -3.91
CA LEU A 232 -9.85 4.75 -2.69
C LEU A 232 -8.65 5.44 -2.02
N LEU A 233 -7.49 4.78 -1.97
CA LEU A 233 -6.22 5.41 -1.53
C LEU A 233 -5.88 6.64 -2.38
N LEU A 234 -5.93 6.51 -3.70
CA LEU A 234 -5.67 7.63 -4.61
C LEU A 234 -6.64 8.80 -4.38
N VAL A 235 -7.93 8.52 -4.14
CA VAL A 235 -8.93 9.55 -3.83
C VAL A 235 -8.58 10.28 -2.53
N PHE A 236 -8.25 9.58 -1.44
CA PHE A 236 -7.84 10.23 -0.19
C PHE A 236 -6.56 11.04 -0.35
N TYR A 237 -5.54 10.50 -1.03
CA TYR A 237 -4.31 11.24 -1.32
C TYR A 237 -4.59 12.55 -2.11
N ILE A 238 -5.42 12.49 -3.15
CA ILE A 238 -5.83 13.68 -3.92
C ILE A 238 -6.55 14.69 -3.01
N PHE A 239 -7.50 14.23 -2.18
CA PHE A 239 -8.19 15.12 -1.25
C PHE A 239 -7.23 15.82 -0.29
N VAL A 240 -6.22 15.14 0.27
CA VAL A 240 -5.25 15.75 1.19
C VAL A 240 -4.49 16.89 0.52
N TRP A 241 -3.84 16.64 -0.62
CA TRP A 241 -2.97 17.65 -1.23
C TRP A 241 -3.78 18.79 -1.87
N VAL A 242 -4.97 18.51 -2.39
CA VAL A 242 -5.89 19.55 -2.89
C VAL A 242 -6.43 20.39 -1.73
N LEU A 243 -6.88 19.78 -0.62
CA LEU A 243 -7.35 20.54 0.54
C LEU A 243 -6.24 21.41 1.12
N PHE A 244 -5.02 20.89 1.26
CA PHE A 244 -3.86 21.66 1.73
C PHE A 244 -3.59 22.91 0.87
N ARG A 245 -3.92 22.87 -0.43
CA ARG A 245 -3.75 23.99 -1.37
C ARG A 245 -4.94 24.93 -1.45
N VAL A 246 -6.17 24.40 -1.42
CA VAL A 246 -7.41 25.17 -1.61
C VAL A 246 -7.89 25.82 -0.32
N LEU A 247 -7.70 25.16 0.83
CA LEU A 247 -8.24 25.64 2.11
C LEU A 247 -7.64 26.99 2.56
N PRO A 248 -6.32 27.28 2.41
CA PRO A 248 -5.77 28.61 2.67
C PRO A 248 -6.43 29.71 1.81
N ILE A 249 -6.76 29.41 0.56
CA ILE A 249 -7.36 30.36 -0.39
C ILE A 249 -8.83 30.63 -0.03
N LEU A 250 -9.56 29.59 0.40
CA LEU A 250 -11.00 29.66 0.67
C LEU A 250 -11.33 30.25 2.04
N LEU A 251 -10.50 29.98 3.06
CA LEU A 251 -10.74 30.44 4.43
C LEU A 251 -9.93 31.68 4.83
N ALA A 252 -8.79 31.94 4.18
CA ALA A 252 -7.80 32.91 4.65
C ALA A 252 -7.52 32.71 6.15
N ASP A 253 -7.58 33.76 6.97
CA ASP A 253 -7.39 33.69 8.43
C ASP A 253 -8.68 33.39 9.23
N ARG A 254 -9.80 33.05 8.58
CA ARG A 254 -11.08 32.78 9.25
C ARG A 254 -11.27 31.28 9.50
N HIS A 255 -11.77 30.93 10.68
CA HIS A 255 -12.10 29.54 11.05
C HIS A 255 -10.92 28.56 10.89
N VAL A 256 -9.81 28.93 11.54
CA VAL A 256 -8.53 28.21 11.55
C VAL A 256 -8.66 26.74 11.97
N GLU A 257 -9.74 26.38 12.69
CA GLU A 257 -10.05 25.02 13.11
C GLU A 257 -10.25 24.04 11.95
N TRP A 258 -10.75 24.49 10.79
CA TRP A 258 -10.97 23.60 9.63
C TRP A 258 -9.67 23.06 9.01
N PHE A 259 -8.52 23.69 9.26
CA PHE A 259 -7.24 23.24 8.74
C PHE A 259 -6.81 21.87 9.29
N ILE A 260 -7.41 21.41 10.40
CA ILE A 260 -7.24 20.04 10.92
C ILE A 260 -7.81 18.96 9.98
N LEU A 261 -8.68 19.30 9.02
CA LEU A 261 -9.15 18.34 8.02
C LEU A 261 -8.00 17.76 7.19
N VAL A 262 -6.97 18.55 6.90
CA VAL A 262 -5.79 18.10 6.13
C VAL A 262 -5.06 16.93 6.82
N PRO A 263 -4.58 17.06 8.08
CA PRO A 263 -3.96 15.95 8.78
C PRO A 263 -4.95 14.81 9.09
N ILE A 264 -6.25 15.07 9.28
CA ILE A 264 -7.26 13.99 9.45
C ILE A 264 -7.37 13.13 8.18
N PHE A 265 -7.59 13.72 7.00
CA PHE A 265 -7.63 12.97 5.75
C PHE A 265 -6.30 12.29 5.45
N TYR A 266 -5.18 12.91 5.83
CA TYR A 266 -3.86 12.31 5.68
C TYR A 266 -3.67 11.07 6.57
N THR A 267 -4.08 11.14 7.83
CA THR A 267 -4.13 9.98 8.72
C THR A 267 -5.06 8.90 8.17
N ILE A 268 -6.21 9.24 7.56
CA ILE A 268 -7.10 8.25 6.93
C ILE A 268 -6.41 7.55 5.74
N ASN A 269 -5.64 8.27 4.93
CA ASN A 269 -4.84 7.68 3.84
C ASN A 269 -3.82 6.66 4.39
N CYS A 270 -2.97 7.06 5.35
CA CYS A 270 -1.99 6.17 5.99
C CYS A 270 -2.63 4.99 6.72
N THR A 271 -3.81 5.17 7.33
CA THR A 271 -4.55 4.08 8.00
C THR A 271 -5.11 3.08 6.98
N SER A 272 -5.56 3.57 5.82
CA SER A 272 -6.15 2.74 4.78
C SER A 272 -5.16 1.71 4.23
N ASN A 273 -3.87 2.08 4.11
CA ASN A 273 -2.79 1.15 3.76
C ASN A 273 -2.73 -0.03 4.74
N ALA A 274 -2.58 0.23 6.04
CA ALA A 274 -2.56 -0.81 7.06
C ALA A 274 -3.84 -1.67 7.07
N ILE A 275 -5.01 -1.06 6.95
CA ILE A 275 -6.30 -1.78 6.91
C ILE A 275 -6.35 -2.74 5.72
N ILE A 276 -5.89 -2.33 4.53
CA ILE A 276 -5.87 -3.17 3.33
C ILE A 276 -4.99 -4.42 3.56
N TYR A 277 -3.79 -4.25 4.11
CA TYR A 277 -2.91 -5.39 4.39
C TYR A 277 -3.47 -6.29 5.50
N ILE A 278 -3.97 -5.75 6.62
CA ILE A 278 -4.47 -6.54 7.75
C ILE A 278 -5.80 -7.24 7.45
N PHE A 279 -6.77 -6.56 6.83
CA PHE A 279 -8.16 -7.05 6.73
C PHE A 279 -8.52 -7.67 5.38
N PHE A 280 -7.78 -7.38 4.31
CA PHE A 280 -8.13 -7.84 2.97
C PHE A 280 -7.09 -8.77 2.32
N ASN A 281 -5.88 -8.83 2.85
CA ASN A 281 -4.89 -9.80 2.41
C ASN A 281 -4.96 -11.06 3.31
N SER A 282 -5.62 -12.10 2.82
CA SER A 282 -5.80 -13.38 3.52
C SER A 282 -4.48 -14.08 3.89
N GLU A 283 -3.40 -13.79 3.15
CA GLU A 283 -2.06 -14.31 3.43
C GLU A 283 -1.42 -13.58 4.61
N VAL A 284 -1.58 -12.26 4.69
CA VAL A 284 -1.19 -11.44 5.86
C VAL A 284 -1.98 -11.88 7.09
N GLN A 285 -3.30 -12.11 6.97
CA GLN A 285 -4.15 -12.63 8.06
C GLN A 285 -3.65 -13.98 8.61
N SER A 286 -3.36 -14.94 7.73
CA SER A 286 -2.87 -16.27 8.13
C SER A 286 -1.54 -16.24 8.91
N HIS A 287 -0.76 -15.16 8.75
CA HIS A 287 0.49 -14.94 9.48
C HIS A 287 0.36 -13.97 10.67
N LEU A 288 -0.73 -13.20 10.78
CA LEU A 288 -1.06 -12.29 11.89
C LEU A 288 -1.73 -13.00 13.06
N THR A 289 -2.71 -13.87 12.77
CA THR A 289 -3.55 -14.42 13.82
C THR A 289 -2.93 -15.66 14.46
N PRO A 290 -2.55 -15.64 15.75
CA PRO A 290 -2.49 -16.87 16.52
C PRO A 290 -3.89 -17.51 16.49
N TYR A 291 -3.92 -18.85 16.43
CA TYR A 291 -5.13 -19.67 16.22
C TYR A 291 -6.35 -19.28 17.08
N LYS A 292 -6.15 -18.71 18.28
CA LYS A 292 -7.23 -18.23 19.16
C LYS A 292 -8.00 -17.01 18.62
N LEU A 293 -7.36 -16.08 17.89
CA LEU A 293 -8.06 -14.89 17.38
C LEU A 293 -8.97 -15.23 16.19
N ILE A 294 -8.61 -16.25 15.39
CA ILE A 294 -9.47 -16.77 14.32
C ILE A 294 -10.82 -17.23 14.89
N SER A 295 -10.83 -17.87 16.06
CA SER A 295 -12.08 -18.29 16.73
C SER A 295 -12.97 -17.10 17.10
N VAL A 296 -12.40 -15.97 17.52
CA VAL A 296 -13.14 -14.74 17.86
C VAL A 296 -13.66 -14.04 16.60
N LEU A 297 -12.83 -13.91 15.55
CA LEU A 297 -13.24 -13.30 14.28
C LEU A 297 -14.27 -14.17 13.51
N ARG A 298 -14.25 -15.49 13.73
CA ARG A 298 -15.27 -16.43 13.26
C ARG A 298 -16.58 -16.27 14.04
N TYR A 299 -16.52 -16.04 15.36
CA TYR A 299 -17.68 -15.74 16.20
C TYR A 299 -18.34 -14.40 15.80
N LEU A 300 -17.54 -13.42 15.37
CA LEU A 300 -18.00 -12.13 14.84
C LEU A 300 -18.44 -12.16 13.36
N GLY A 301 -18.37 -13.31 12.67
CA GLY A 301 -18.83 -13.45 11.28
C GLY A 301 -17.98 -12.74 10.20
N ILE A 302 -16.81 -12.20 10.55
CA ILE A 302 -16.00 -11.35 9.66
C ILE A 302 -15.20 -12.18 8.63
N THR A 303 -14.94 -13.47 8.91
CA THR A 303 -14.15 -14.35 8.03
C THR A 303 -15.03 -15.36 7.31
N GLN A 304 -15.00 -15.37 5.97
CA GLN A 304 -15.57 -16.46 5.18
C GLN A 304 -14.79 -17.76 5.38
N THR A 305 -15.49 -18.88 5.37
CA THR A 305 -14.90 -20.22 5.44
C THR A 305 -13.94 -20.45 4.27
N PRO A 306 -12.69 -20.89 4.50
CA PRO A 306 -11.97 -21.59 3.45
C PRO A 306 -12.77 -22.87 3.16
N THR A 307 -13.23 -23.04 1.92
CA THR A 307 -13.75 -24.33 1.46
C THR A 307 -12.66 -25.37 1.72
N PRO A 308 -12.95 -26.48 2.42
CA PRO A 308 -11.96 -27.50 2.63
C PRO A 308 -11.49 -28.00 1.26
N VAL A 309 -10.18 -28.03 1.04
CA VAL A 309 -9.59 -28.73 -0.11
C VAL A 309 -9.87 -30.20 0.13
N GLN A 310 -11.01 -30.68 -0.39
CA GLN A 310 -11.36 -32.07 -0.35
C GLN A 310 -10.36 -32.79 -1.27
N ASN A 311 -9.38 -33.46 -0.66
CA ASN A 311 -8.48 -34.38 -1.35
C ASN A 311 -9.32 -35.50 -1.96
N ARG A 312 -9.87 -35.27 -3.15
CA ARG A 312 -10.45 -36.32 -4.00
C ARG A 312 -9.29 -37.12 -4.56
N THR A 313 -8.85 -38.10 -3.77
CA THR A 313 -8.10 -39.24 -4.27
C THR A 313 -8.86 -39.86 -5.44
N ILE A 314 -8.19 -40.01 -6.58
CA ILE A 314 -8.76 -40.61 -7.79
C ILE A 314 -8.77 -42.13 -7.57
N ALA A 315 -9.73 -42.63 -6.79
CA ALA A 315 -9.81 -44.03 -6.37
C ALA A 315 -11.23 -44.49 -5.97
N SER A 316 -12.28 -44.11 -6.71
CA SER A 316 -13.63 -44.70 -6.54
C SER A 316 -14.63 -44.42 -7.69
N MET A 317 -14.23 -44.61 -8.96
CA MET A 317 -15.20 -44.76 -10.06
C MET A 317 -14.80 -45.83 -11.08
N THR A 318 -14.95 -47.08 -10.62
CA THR A 318 -15.30 -48.25 -11.42
C THR A 318 -16.54 -48.82 -10.72
N THR A 319 -17.67 -49.12 -11.36
CA THR A 319 -17.92 -49.63 -12.72
C THR A 319 -19.29 -49.20 -13.25
N LEU A 320 -19.43 -49.10 -14.59
CA LEU A 320 -20.48 -49.74 -15.44
C LEU A 320 -20.68 -48.98 -16.77
N SER A 321 -20.43 -49.70 -17.87
CA SER A 321 -21.08 -49.67 -19.21
C SER A 321 -21.64 -48.32 -19.75
N SER A 322 -21.39 -47.89 -20.99
CA SER A 322 -21.37 -48.70 -22.22
C SER A 322 -20.89 -47.90 -23.46
N VAL A 323 -20.49 -48.62 -24.52
CA VAL A 323 -20.41 -48.23 -25.96
C VAL A 323 -19.58 -46.99 -26.36
N ALA A 324 -18.53 -47.23 -27.16
CA ALA A 324 -17.87 -46.23 -28.03
C ALA A 324 -18.42 -46.29 -29.46
N PRO A 325 -18.26 -45.22 -30.28
CA PRO A 325 -17.30 -45.31 -31.39
C PRO A 325 -16.50 -44.00 -31.63
N ILE A 326 -15.15 -44.02 -31.72
CA ILE A 326 -14.26 -44.21 -32.91
C ILE A 326 -13.80 -42.90 -33.60
N THR A 327 -12.46 -42.66 -33.58
CA THR A 327 -11.63 -41.76 -34.43
C THR A 327 -11.80 -40.23 -34.33
N HIS A 328 -10.79 -39.39 -34.61
CA HIS A 328 -9.46 -39.59 -35.24
C HIS A 328 -8.27 -39.12 -34.39
N VAL A 329 -7.13 -39.79 -34.59
CA VAL A 329 -5.81 -39.42 -34.05
C VAL A 329 -4.97 -38.73 -35.11
N ALA A 330 -4.26 -37.66 -34.75
CA ALA A 330 -3.20 -37.05 -35.56
C ALA A 330 -1.93 -36.86 -34.69
N ILE A 331 -1.12 -37.91 -34.59
CA ILE A 331 0.21 -37.85 -33.95
C ILE A 331 1.23 -37.45 -35.02
N ARG A 332 2.04 -36.41 -34.77
CA ARG A 332 3.21 -36.08 -35.60
C ARG A 332 4.48 -36.12 -34.74
N PHE A 333 5.33 -37.11 -35.03
CA PHE A 333 6.64 -37.29 -34.42
C PHE A 333 7.67 -36.25 -34.90
N ILE A 334 8.52 -35.77 -33.99
CA ILE A 334 9.88 -35.25 -34.27
C ILE A 334 10.82 -35.79 -33.15
N PRO A 335 12.04 -36.28 -33.45
CA PRO A 335 12.72 -37.28 -32.60
C PRO A 335 13.70 -36.72 -31.54
N ALA A 336 14.19 -37.61 -30.68
CA ALA A 336 15.05 -37.32 -29.53
C ALA A 336 16.55 -37.61 -29.74
N ARG A 337 17.40 -36.93 -28.95
CA ARG A 337 18.82 -37.17 -28.52
C ARG A 337 19.59 -35.82 -28.54
N LYS A 338 20.59 -35.53 -27.70
CA LYS A 338 21.37 -36.32 -26.71
C LYS A 338 22.02 -35.37 -25.66
N HIS A 339 22.54 -35.93 -24.56
CA HIS A 339 23.38 -35.32 -23.50
C HIS A 339 22.72 -34.67 -22.26
N GLN A 340 22.80 -35.42 -21.15
CA GLN A 340 22.94 -34.96 -19.75
C GLN A 340 24.20 -35.63 -19.14
N PRO A 341 24.84 -34.97 -18.17
CA PRO A 341 25.33 -35.61 -16.92
C PRO A 341 25.13 -34.68 -15.68
N PHE A 342 25.02 -35.09 -14.41
CA PHE A 342 24.87 -36.37 -13.69
C PHE A 342 23.60 -36.29 -12.79
N ARG A 343 22.94 -37.36 -12.32
CA ARG A 343 23.18 -38.20 -11.10
C ARG A 343 23.60 -37.42 -9.84
N SER A 344 23.03 -37.65 -8.64
CA SER A 344 22.48 -38.85 -7.97
C SER A 344 21.01 -38.69 -7.47
N ILE A 345 20.10 -39.67 -7.57
CA ILE A 345 19.89 -40.93 -6.81
C ILE A 345 19.35 -40.72 -5.37
N GLY A 346 18.13 -41.25 -5.13
CA GLY A 346 17.43 -41.27 -3.84
C GLY A 346 16.05 -41.95 -3.97
N LEU A 347 16.03 -43.20 -4.46
CA LEU A 347 14.82 -44.01 -4.66
C LEU A 347 14.48 -44.78 -3.37
N LEU A 348 13.19 -44.83 -3.02
CA LEU A 348 12.62 -45.93 -2.23
C LEU A 348 11.34 -46.40 -2.93
N GLN A 349 11.26 -47.71 -3.14
CA GLN A 349 10.45 -48.32 -4.19
C GLN A 349 9.33 -49.16 -3.58
N ASN A 350 8.08 -48.86 -3.92
CA ASN A 350 6.97 -49.78 -3.66
C ASN A 350 7.17 -51.04 -4.50
N MET A 351 7.24 -52.21 -3.84
CA MET A 351 7.08 -53.50 -4.49
C MET A 351 5.68 -54.03 -4.19
N ASN A 352 4.86 -54.13 -5.23
CA ASN A 352 3.68 -54.99 -5.25
C ASN A 352 3.96 -56.13 -6.21
N GLN A 353 4.06 -57.35 -5.69
CA GLN A 353 3.75 -58.57 -6.44
C GLN A 353 3.10 -59.57 -5.49
N SER A 354 1.85 -59.88 -5.78
CA SER A 354 1.10 -61.02 -5.25
C SER A 354 1.59 -62.32 -5.88
N VAL A 355 1.51 -63.45 -5.15
CA VAL A 355 0.97 -64.76 -5.63
C VAL A 355 1.09 -65.81 -4.51
N VAL A 356 0.00 -66.56 -4.31
CA VAL A 356 -0.29 -67.56 -3.24
C VAL A 356 -0.40 -66.97 -1.83
#